data_AF-A0A520KMD1-F1
#
_entry.id   AF-A0A520KMD1-F1
#
_cell.length_a   1.000
_cell.length_b   1.000
_cell.length_c   1.000
_cell.angle_alpha   90.00
_cell.angle_beta   90.00
_cell.angle_gamma   90.00
#
_symmetry.space_group_name_H-M   'P 1'
#
loop_
_entity.id
_entity.type
_entity.pdbx_description
1 polymer ?
#
loop_
_entity_poly.entity_id
_entity_poly.type
_entity_poly.pdbx_seq_one_letter_code
_entity_poly.pdbx_strand_id
1 'polypeptide(L)'
;MAALTEMGMEVQGFKAGLDYIDPTYHEYVTGRPSRNLDGYVMTQKDIKTIYANATKNADIAVIEGVRGLYEGLDIDSDTGSTYQIAKTLNTPIIMIIDARSITKTAAAILKGIQEFKKPDIQAAILNKVGSQKHQEKLEKAIHRHTDIQVIGAIPRTSEMEIPYRHLGL
;
A
#
# COMPACT_ATOMS: atom_id res chain seq x y z
N MET A 1 1.78 -5.94 7.99
CA MET A 1 2.68 -5.68 9.14
C MET A 1 2.62 -6.83 10.13
N ALA A 2 1.44 -7.22 10.65
CA ALA A 2 1.29 -8.33 11.59
C ALA A 2 2.01 -9.62 11.16
N ALA A 3 1.78 -10.08 9.92
CA ALA A 3 2.46 -11.25 9.39
C ALA A 3 4.01 -11.15 9.40
N LEU A 4 4.56 -9.95 9.18
CA LEU A 4 6.03 -9.74 9.24
C LEU A 4 6.53 -9.76 10.69
N THR A 5 5.76 -9.18 11.62
CA THR A 5 6.04 -9.26 13.06
C THR A 5 5.98 -10.70 13.55
N GLU A 6 4.98 -11.49 13.13
CA GLU A 6 4.84 -12.92 13.46
C GLU A 6 6.00 -13.77 12.90
N MET A 7 6.60 -13.34 11.79
CA MET A 7 7.84 -13.92 11.26
C MET A 7 9.10 -13.52 12.07
N GLY A 8 8.94 -12.74 13.15
CA GLY A 8 10.03 -12.33 14.03
C GLY A 8 10.84 -11.13 13.54
N MET A 9 10.31 -10.35 12.59
CA MET A 9 10.99 -9.16 12.07
C MET A 9 10.67 -7.91 12.91
N GLU A 10 11.65 -7.03 13.09
CA GLU A 10 11.47 -5.68 13.61
C GLU A 10 10.88 -4.78 12.51
N VAL A 11 9.55 -4.57 12.56
CA VAL A 11 8.81 -3.84 11.51
C VAL A 11 8.62 -2.37 11.89
N GLN A 12 9.13 -1.44 11.07
CA GLN A 12 8.81 -0.02 11.20
C GLN A 12 7.63 0.37 10.31
N GLY A 13 6.50 0.73 10.92
CA GLY A 13 5.33 1.26 10.22
C GLY A 13 5.45 2.75 9.86
N PHE A 14 4.91 3.12 8.71
CA PHE A 14 4.68 4.49 8.31
C PHE A 14 3.32 4.62 7.62
N LYS A 15 2.76 5.82 7.63
CA LYS A 15 1.55 6.16 6.90
C LYS A 15 1.84 7.32 5.95
N ALA A 16 1.49 7.18 4.67
CA ALA A 16 1.50 8.29 3.75
C ALA A 16 0.32 9.23 4.06
N GLY A 17 0.60 10.53 4.06
CA GLY A 17 -0.35 11.57 4.45
C GLY A 17 -0.47 11.75 5.97
N LEU A 18 -1.20 12.79 6.38
CA LEU A 18 -1.57 12.99 7.79
C LEU A 18 -2.76 12.09 8.18
N ASP A 19 -2.50 11.13 9.06
CA ASP A 19 -3.52 10.29 9.70
C ASP A 19 -3.17 10.09 11.19
N TYR A 20 -4.15 9.78 12.04
CA TYR A 20 -3.92 9.48 13.46
C TYR A 20 -4.49 8.12 13.88
N ILE A 21 -5.33 7.50 13.07
CA ILE A 21 -5.97 6.22 13.36
C ILE A 21 -5.07 5.08 12.87
N ASP A 22 -4.70 5.08 11.60
CA ASP A 22 -3.89 4.01 11.01
C ASP A 22 -2.52 3.86 11.71
N PRO A 23 -1.79 4.95 12.08
CA PRO A 23 -0.59 4.83 12.90
C PRO A 23 -0.79 4.12 14.24
N THR A 24 -1.96 4.24 14.89
CA THR A 24 -2.23 3.54 16.16
C THR A 24 -2.37 2.04 15.95
N TYR A 25 -2.98 1.60 14.85
CA TYR A 25 -3.04 0.18 14.49
C TYR A 25 -1.67 -0.38 14.13
N HIS A 26 -0.86 0.39 13.38
CA HIS A 26 0.52 0.00 13.10
C HIS A 26 1.33 -0.19 14.38
N GLU A 27 1.26 0.77 15.30
CA GLU A 27 1.98 0.70 16.57
C GLU A 27 1.49 -0.47 17.43
N TYR A 28 0.18 -0.69 17.52
CA TYR A 28 -0.38 -1.85 18.22
C TYR A 28 0.16 -3.18 17.69
N VAL A 29 0.32 -3.29 16.37
CA VAL A 29 0.77 -4.52 15.70
C VAL A 29 2.29 -4.69 15.71
N THR A 30 3.04 -3.60 15.63
CA THR A 30 4.51 -3.64 15.47
C THR A 30 5.26 -3.38 16.78
N GLY A 31 4.60 -2.88 17.81
CA GLY A 31 5.23 -2.42 19.06
C GLY A 31 6.10 -1.17 18.87
N ARG A 32 6.08 -0.54 17.69
CA ARG A 32 6.93 0.61 17.35
C ARG A 32 6.07 1.79 16.92
N PRO A 33 6.39 3.03 17.35
CA PRO A 33 5.65 4.21 16.92
C PRO A 33 5.65 4.35 15.40
N SER A 34 4.45 4.36 14.79
CA SER A 34 4.29 4.63 13.36
C SER A 34 4.32 6.14 13.10
N ARG A 35 4.90 6.55 11.97
CA ARG A 35 5.07 7.97 11.63
C ARG A 35 4.37 8.32 10.32
N ASN A 36 3.80 9.52 10.27
CA ASN A 36 3.28 10.09 9.03
C ASN A 36 4.42 10.57 8.14
N LEU A 37 4.27 10.36 6.83
CA LEU A 37 5.11 10.89 5.76
C LEU A 37 4.19 11.65 4.81
N ASP A 38 4.18 12.97 4.93
CA ASP A 38 3.24 13.83 4.21
C ASP A 38 4.00 14.86 3.37
N GLY A 39 3.91 14.75 2.05
CA GLY A 39 4.62 15.67 1.15
C GLY A 39 3.94 17.01 0.92
N TYR A 40 2.77 17.26 1.52
CA TYR A 40 2.13 18.58 1.52
C TYR A 40 2.71 19.47 2.62
N VAL A 41 2.91 18.94 3.83
CA VAL A 41 3.43 19.72 4.97
C VAL A 41 4.92 19.48 5.28
N MET A 42 5.54 18.44 4.70
CA MET A 42 6.96 18.12 4.90
C MET A 42 7.76 18.31 3.61
N THR A 43 9.01 18.78 3.75
CA THR A 43 9.93 18.78 2.61
C THR A 43 10.45 17.36 2.33
N GLN A 44 10.99 17.13 1.13
CA GLN A 44 11.66 15.85 0.83
C GLN A 44 12.80 15.53 1.81
N LYS A 45 13.49 16.56 2.33
CA LYS A 45 14.55 16.37 3.33
C LYS A 45 13.98 15.89 4.65
N ASP A 46 12.85 16.44 5.09
CA ASP A 46 12.18 16.03 6.32
C ASP A 46 11.69 14.59 6.21
N ILE A 47 11.04 14.23 5.11
CA ILE A 47 10.59 12.86 4.82
C ILE A 47 11.76 11.87 4.91
N LYS A 48 12.86 12.14 4.21
CA LYS A 48 14.07 11.29 4.24
C LYS A 48 14.66 11.18 5.65
N THR A 49 14.70 12.29 6.38
CA THR A 49 15.27 12.34 7.74
C THR A 49 14.41 11.58 8.75
N ILE A 50 13.08 11.72 8.68
CA ILE A 50 12.13 11.00 9.52
C ILE A 50 12.21 9.51 9.24
N TYR A 51 12.17 9.12 7.96
CA TYR A 51 12.29 7.73 7.54
C TYR A 51 13.60 7.12 8.05
N ALA A 52 14.76 7.71 7.72
CA ALA A 52 16.07 7.17 8.09
C ALA A 52 16.29 7.07 9.61
N ASN A 53 15.71 7.98 10.40
CA ASN A 53 15.81 7.89 11.86
C ASN A 53 14.89 6.83 12.45
N ALA A 54 13.67 6.67 11.92
CA ALA A 54 12.70 5.71 12.45
C ALA A 54 13.01 4.27 12.03
N THR A 55 13.68 4.06 10.88
CA THR A 55 14.11 2.74 10.43
C THR A 55 15.38 2.23 11.12
N LYS A 56 15.99 3.02 12.01
CA LYS A 56 17.09 2.52 12.84
C LYS A 56 16.61 1.30 13.63
N ASN A 57 17.40 0.23 13.58
CA ASN A 57 17.10 -1.05 14.24
C ASN A 57 15.76 -1.65 13.81
N ALA A 58 15.34 -1.46 12.55
CA ALA A 58 14.23 -2.18 11.94
C ALA A 58 14.78 -3.07 10.82
N ASP A 59 14.25 -4.29 10.71
CA ASP A 59 14.60 -5.21 9.62
C ASP A 59 13.87 -4.83 8.32
N ILE A 60 12.66 -4.27 8.46
CA ILE A 60 11.83 -3.86 7.33
C ILE A 60 10.98 -2.64 7.67
N ALA A 61 10.84 -1.75 6.69
CA ALA A 61 9.92 -0.62 6.75
C ALA A 61 8.72 -0.87 5.85
N VAL A 62 7.51 -0.63 6.36
CA VAL A 62 6.27 -0.73 5.58
C VAL A 62 5.58 0.62 5.61
N ILE A 63 5.40 1.21 4.44
CA ILE A 63 4.69 2.47 4.25
C ILE A 63 3.30 2.16 3.73
N GLU A 64 2.28 2.38 4.56
CA GLU A 64 0.90 2.30 4.10
C GLU A 64 0.57 3.53 3.25
N GLY A 65 0.07 3.32 2.04
CA GLY A 65 -0.37 4.38 1.15
C GLY A 65 -1.63 5.10 1.66
N VAL A 66 -2.07 6.11 0.91
CA VAL A 66 -3.33 6.83 1.14
C VAL A 66 -4.12 6.90 -0.15
N ARG A 67 -5.43 6.60 -0.09
CA ARG A 67 -6.35 6.60 -1.24
C ARG A 67 -5.80 5.77 -2.42
N GLY A 68 -5.69 6.37 -3.61
CA GLY A 68 -5.04 5.79 -4.78
C GLY A 68 -3.56 6.19 -4.89
N LEU A 69 -2.80 5.48 -5.72
CA LEU A 69 -1.34 5.67 -5.82
C LEU A 69 -0.94 7.11 -6.18
N TYR A 70 -1.69 7.74 -7.09
CA TYR A 70 -1.40 9.08 -7.63
C TYR A 70 -2.25 10.19 -6.99
N GLU A 71 -3.09 9.87 -6.01
CA GLU A 71 -4.02 10.83 -5.42
C GLU A 71 -3.27 11.79 -4.51
N GLY A 72 -3.03 13.00 -5.00
CA GLY A 72 -2.34 14.09 -4.30
C GLY A 72 -3.25 15.25 -3.92
N LEU A 73 -2.63 16.40 -3.67
CA LEU A 73 -3.29 17.67 -3.35
C LEU A 73 -4.05 18.24 -4.55
N ASP A 74 -3.46 18.17 -5.74
CA ASP A 74 -3.96 18.78 -6.96
C ASP A 74 -3.70 17.86 -8.17
N ILE A 75 -4.21 18.25 -9.35
CA ILE A 75 -4.16 17.43 -10.57
C ILE A 75 -2.82 17.54 -11.32
N ASP A 76 -2.04 18.59 -11.04
CA ASP A 76 -0.85 18.96 -11.80
C ASP A 76 0.44 18.44 -11.15
N SER A 77 0.40 18.21 -9.82
CA SER A 77 1.53 17.79 -9.00
C SER A 77 1.28 16.46 -8.30
N ASP A 78 2.37 15.75 -7.99
CA ASP A 78 2.31 14.53 -7.18
C ASP A 78 2.24 14.81 -5.67
N THR A 79 2.21 16.08 -5.26
CA THR A 79 2.30 16.51 -3.85
C THR A 79 1.23 15.84 -2.99
N GLY A 80 1.62 15.19 -1.89
CA GLY A 80 0.72 14.50 -0.98
C GLY A 80 0.31 13.09 -1.42
N SER A 81 0.73 12.64 -2.61
CA SER A 81 0.40 11.29 -3.09
C SER A 81 1.32 10.21 -2.52
N THR A 82 0.83 8.97 -2.50
CA THR A 82 1.64 7.78 -2.18
C THR A 82 2.82 7.65 -3.15
N TYR A 83 2.61 7.98 -4.44
CA TYR A 83 3.64 7.95 -5.47
C TYR A 83 4.80 8.92 -5.19
N GLN A 84 4.51 10.14 -4.71
CA GLN A 84 5.56 11.09 -4.32
C GLN A 84 6.41 10.55 -3.19
N ILE A 85 5.81 9.94 -2.16
CA ILE A 85 6.55 9.35 -1.04
C ILE A 85 7.46 8.22 -1.54
N ALA A 86 6.92 7.31 -2.36
CA ALA A 86 7.68 6.21 -2.94
C ALA A 86 8.87 6.71 -3.78
N LYS A 87 8.66 7.74 -4.61
CA LYS A 87 9.72 8.36 -5.41
C LYS A 87 10.77 9.07 -4.53
N THR A 88 10.33 9.75 -3.48
CA THR A 88 11.22 10.48 -2.56
C THR A 88 12.15 9.54 -1.81
N LEU A 89 11.63 8.38 -1.39
CA LEU A 89 12.37 7.38 -0.61
C LEU A 89 12.99 6.27 -1.48
N ASN A 90 12.71 6.26 -2.79
CA ASN A 90 13.12 5.21 -3.72
C ASN A 90 12.73 3.81 -3.23
N THR A 91 11.46 3.66 -2.85
CA THR A 91 10.91 2.39 -2.34
C THR A 91 10.02 1.71 -3.38
N PRO A 92 10.09 0.37 -3.50
CA PRO A 92 9.20 -0.38 -4.37
C PRO A 92 7.75 -0.33 -3.86
N ILE A 93 6.80 -0.53 -4.78
CA ILE A 93 5.36 -0.49 -4.51
C ILE A 93 4.77 -1.89 -4.63
N ILE A 94 3.96 -2.27 -3.63
CA ILE A 94 3.06 -3.42 -3.71
C ILE A 94 1.64 -2.88 -3.84
N MET A 95 0.96 -3.22 -4.93
CA MET A 95 -0.42 -2.79 -5.18
C MET A 95 -1.42 -3.72 -4.50
N ILE A 96 -2.41 -3.15 -3.81
CA ILE A 96 -3.56 -3.91 -3.32
C ILE A 96 -4.75 -3.62 -4.24
N ILE A 97 -5.28 -4.66 -4.90
CA ILE A 97 -6.38 -4.53 -5.86
C ILE A 97 -7.64 -5.16 -5.26
N ASP A 98 -8.71 -4.37 -5.11
CA ASP A 98 -10.03 -4.93 -4.82
C ASP A 98 -10.51 -5.74 -6.04
N ALA A 99 -10.42 -7.05 -5.92
CA ALA A 99 -10.74 -7.99 -6.99
C ALA A 99 -12.22 -8.41 -6.95
N ARG A 100 -13.07 -7.78 -6.13
CA ARG A 100 -14.48 -8.16 -6.01
C ARG A 100 -15.17 -8.10 -7.37
N SER A 101 -15.57 -9.28 -7.85
CA SER A 101 -16.31 -9.46 -9.11
C SER A 101 -15.57 -9.00 -10.38
N ILE A 102 -14.24 -8.81 -10.34
CA ILE A 102 -13.45 -8.43 -11.51
C ILE A 102 -12.37 -9.48 -11.82
N THR A 103 -11.97 -9.59 -13.09
CA THR A 103 -10.84 -10.43 -13.52
C THR A 103 -9.92 -9.67 -14.47
N LYS A 104 -10.26 -9.62 -15.77
CA LYS A 104 -9.49 -8.88 -16.78
C LYS A 104 -9.36 -7.39 -16.45
N THR A 105 -10.37 -6.80 -15.81
CA THR A 105 -10.31 -5.39 -15.37
C THR A 105 -9.20 -5.15 -14.34
N ALA A 106 -8.87 -6.11 -13.48
CA ALA A 106 -7.75 -5.96 -12.55
C ALA A 106 -6.41 -5.80 -13.30
N ALA A 107 -6.22 -6.58 -14.37
CA ALA A 107 -5.06 -6.45 -15.25
C ALA A 107 -5.05 -5.10 -15.99
N ALA A 108 -6.21 -4.62 -16.46
CA ALA A 108 -6.33 -3.31 -17.10
C ALA A 108 -5.99 -2.15 -16.15
N ILE A 109 -6.43 -2.21 -14.89
CA ILE A 109 -6.09 -1.23 -13.86
C ILE A 109 -4.58 -1.21 -13.62
N LEU A 110 -3.97 -2.38 -13.36
CA LEU A 110 -2.53 -2.48 -13.13
C LEU A 110 -1.72 -1.99 -14.34
N LYS A 111 -2.13 -2.37 -15.55
CA LYS A 111 -1.48 -1.90 -16.78
C LYS A 111 -1.58 -0.39 -16.93
N GLY A 112 -2.77 0.19 -16.73
CA GLY A 112 -2.97 1.63 -16.79
C GLY A 112 -2.12 2.37 -15.76
N ILE A 113 -2.03 1.86 -14.53
CA ILE A 113 -1.14 2.43 -13.50
C ILE A 113 0.33 2.37 -13.97
N GLN A 114 0.81 1.24 -14.48
CA GLN A 114 2.17 1.11 -15.00
C GLN A 114 2.44 2.07 -16.17
N GLU A 115 1.52 2.20 -17.12
CA GLU A 115 1.71 3.04 -18.30
C GLU A 115 1.64 4.54 -17.98
N PHE A 116 0.85 4.93 -16.98
CA PHE A 116 0.59 6.34 -16.66
C PHE A 116 1.86 7.09 -16.21
N LYS A 117 2.60 6.54 -15.24
CA LYS A 117 3.82 7.17 -14.68
C LYS A 117 5.00 6.22 -14.47
N LYS A 118 4.88 4.96 -14.92
CA LYS A 118 5.91 3.91 -14.76
C LYS A 118 6.45 3.79 -13.33
N PRO A 119 5.57 3.67 -12.31
CA PRO A 119 5.98 3.44 -10.93
C PRO A 119 6.72 2.10 -10.81
N ASP A 120 7.59 2.01 -9.81
CA ASP A 120 8.31 0.77 -9.46
C ASP A 120 7.38 -0.21 -8.72
N ILE A 121 6.43 -0.80 -9.45
CA ILE A 121 5.51 -1.82 -8.92
C ILE A 121 6.17 -3.19 -9.02
N GLN A 122 6.52 -3.77 -7.89
CA GLN A 122 7.16 -5.08 -7.81
C GLN A 122 6.14 -6.22 -7.70
N ALA A 123 4.98 -5.95 -7.10
CA ALA A 123 3.97 -6.98 -6.91
C ALA A 123 2.55 -6.42 -6.72
N ALA A 124 1.59 -7.34 -6.76
CA ALA A 124 0.20 -7.09 -6.40
C ALA A 124 -0.33 -8.13 -5.40
N ILE A 125 -1.24 -7.69 -4.53
CA ILE A 125 -2.06 -8.53 -3.65
C ILE A 125 -3.52 -8.34 -4.06
N LEU A 126 -4.23 -9.46 -4.26
CA LEU A 126 -5.63 -9.46 -4.67
C LEU A 126 -6.52 -9.48 -3.42
N ASN A 127 -7.31 -8.44 -3.20
CA ASN A 127 -8.24 -8.36 -2.08
C ASN A 127 -9.66 -8.83 -2.47
N LYS A 128 -10.41 -9.40 -1.52
CA LYS A 128 -11.81 -9.84 -1.68
C LYS A 128 -12.04 -10.84 -2.82
N VAL A 129 -11.13 -11.81 -2.97
CA VAL A 129 -11.24 -12.86 -3.97
C VAL A 129 -12.35 -13.85 -3.62
N GLY A 130 -13.29 -14.05 -4.54
CA GLY A 130 -14.48 -14.88 -4.31
C GLY A 130 -14.29 -16.42 -4.29
N SER A 131 -13.26 -16.97 -4.92
CA SER A 131 -12.97 -18.43 -4.91
C SER A 131 -11.58 -18.72 -5.49
N GLN A 132 -11.07 -19.94 -5.32
CA GLN A 132 -9.81 -20.37 -5.94
C GLN A 132 -9.84 -20.25 -7.47
N LYS A 133 -10.93 -20.68 -8.12
CA LYS A 133 -11.10 -20.52 -9.58
C LYS A 133 -11.10 -19.05 -10.01
N HIS A 134 -11.60 -18.17 -9.15
CA HIS A 134 -11.56 -16.73 -9.40
C HIS A 134 -10.14 -16.18 -9.29
N GLN A 135 -9.39 -16.58 -8.26
CA GLN A 135 -7.98 -16.25 -8.07
C GLN A 135 -7.14 -16.65 -9.29
N GLU A 136 -7.25 -17.91 -9.74
CA GLU A 136 -6.50 -18.41 -10.90
C GLU A 136 -6.79 -17.59 -12.18
N LYS A 137 -8.04 -17.15 -12.37
CA LYS A 137 -8.41 -16.30 -13.51
C LYS A 137 -7.79 -14.90 -13.39
N LEU A 138 -7.75 -14.33 -12.20
CA LEU A 138 -7.11 -13.04 -11.92
C LEU A 138 -5.60 -13.12 -12.22
N GLU A 139 -4.91 -14.09 -11.62
CA GLU A 139 -3.46 -14.29 -11.81
C GLU A 139 -3.11 -14.49 -13.29
N LYS A 140 -3.86 -15.35 -14.00
CA LYS A 140 -3.66 -15.57 -15.44
C LYS A 140 -3.91 -14.31 -16.27
N ALA A 141 -4.88 -13.48 -15.90
CA ALA A 141 -5.17 -12.24 -16.62
C ALA A 141 -4.06 -11.20 -16.39
N ILE A 142 -3.60 -11.03 -15.14
CA ILE A 142 -2.54 -10.08 -14.79
C ILE A 142 -1.23 -10.49 -15.46
N HIS A 143 -0.84 -11.76 -15.34
CA HIS A 143 0.39 -12.28 -15.95
C HIS A 143 0.42 -12.15 -17.48
N ARG A 144 -0.73 -12.23 -18.16
CA ARG A 144 -0.81 -12.10 -19.63
C ARG A 144 -0.66 -10.67 -20.14
N HIS A 145 -0.94 -9.66 -19.30
CA HIS A 145 -1.05 -8.27 -19.74
C HIS A 145 -0.06 -7.34 -19.05
N THR A 146 0.57 -7.78 -17.96
CA THR A 146 1.52 -7.01 -17.14
C THR A 146 2.66 -7.92 -16.67
N ASP A 147 3.79 -7.32 -16.33
CA ASP A 147 4.93 -8.03 -15.72
C ASP A 147 4.83 -8.10 -14.19
N ILE A 148 3.69 -7.73 -13.61
CA ILE A 148 3.51 -7.65 -12.16
C ILE A 148 3.22 -9.03 -11.59
N GLN A 149 4.01 -9.45 -10.61
CA GLN A 149 3.78 -10.69 -9.89
C GLN A 149 2.64 -10.53 -8.89
N VAL A 150 1.70 -11.49 -8.87
CA VAL A 150 0.74 -11.63 -7.78
C VAL A 150 1.39 -12.45 -6.66
N ILE A 151 1.55 -11.85 -5.48
CA ILE A 151 2.25 -12.49 -4.34
C ILE A 151 1.29 -12.92 -3.22
N GLY A 152 -0.01 -12.64 -3.37
CA GLY A 152 -1.00 -13.04 -2.37
C GLY A 152 -2.42 -12.73 -2.80
N ALA A 153 -3.37 -13.40 -2.15
CA ALA A 153 -4.80 -13.18 -2.32
C ALA A 153 -5.50 -13.29 -0.97
N ILE A 154 -6.41 -12.35 -0.69
CA ILE A 154 -7.25 -12.33 0.50
C ILE A 154 -8.66 -12.73 0.06
N PRO A 155 -9.23 -13.83 0.61
CA PRO A 155 -10.55 -14.28 0.24
C PRO A 155 -11.61 -13.29 0.74
N ARG A 156 -12.76 -13.25 0.05
CA ARG A 156 -13.92 -12.51 0.53
C ARG A 156 -14.61 -13.32 1.64
N THR A 157 -14.45 -12.89 2.90
CA THR A 157 -15.17 -13.45 4.05
C THR A 157 -16.00 -12.38 4.75
N SER A 158 -17.16 -12.76 5.29
CA SER A 158 -18.03 -11.86 6.07
C SER A 158 -17.41 -11.46 7.41
N GLU A 159 -16.52 -12.29 7.96
CA GLU A 159 -15.78 -12.03 9.20
C GLU A 159 -14.79 -10.86 9.07
N MET A 160 -14.38 -10.51 7.84
CA MET A 160 -13.53 -9.35 7.56
C MET A 160 -14.34 -8.08 7.30
N GLU A 161 -15.67 -8.11 7.39
CA GLU A 161 -16.48 -6.88 7.38
C GLU A 161 -16.29 -6.15 8.71
N ILE A 162 -15.54 -5.06 8.68
CA ILE A 162 -15.46 -4.13 9.80
C ILE A 162 -16.76 -3.32 9.79
N PRO A 163 -17.68 -3.51 10.77
CA PRO A 163 -18.91 -2.72 10.83
C PRO A 163 -18.50 -1.24 10.93
N TYR A 164 -19.04 -0.44 10.01
CA TYR A 164 -18.79 0.99 9.80
C TYR A 164 -17.84 1.67 10.81
N ARG A 165 -16.70 2.16 10.31
CA ARG A 165 -15.99 3.24 10.98
C ARG A 165 -16.95 4.44 10.96
N HIS A 166 -17.44 4.86 12.13
CA HIS A 166 -17.74 6.28 12.30
C HIS A 166 -16.43 6.98 11.90
N LEU A 167 -16.42 7.64 10.74
CA LEU A 167 -15.41 8.64 10.44
C LEU A 167 -15.60 9.69 11.53
N GLY A 168 -14.88 9.52 12.63
CA GLY A 168 -14.87 10.45 13.75
C GLY A 168 -14.37 11.78 13.26
N LEU A 169 -15.31 12.66 12.96
CA LEU A 169 -15.30 14.00 13.53
C LEU A 169 -16.17 13.96 14.78
#